data_AF-A0A4Z2G1I0-F1
#
_entry.id   AF-A0A4Z2G1I0-F1
#
_cell.length_a   1.000
_cell.length_b   1.000
_cell.length_c   1.000
_cell.angle_alpha   90.00
_cell.angle_beta   90.00
_cell.angle_gamma   90.00
#
_symmetry.space_group_name_H-M   'P 1'
#
loop_
_entity.id
_entity.type
_entity.pdbx_description
1 polymer ?
#
loop_
_entity_poly.entity_id
_entity_poly.type
_entity_poly.pdbx_seq_one_letter_code
_entity_poly.pdbx_strand_id
1 'polypeptide(L)'
;MDKLQKTVSTEGRSKNLRETLKNCNPPCVPYLGMYQTDLAFIEEGRPNFTEEGLVNFSKMRMISHIIREIRQFQQTPYRIEHQAKVTQYLLDKTLIMDEETLYDLSLKIEPRLPA
;
A
#
# COMPACT_ATOMS: atom_id res chain seq x y z
N MET A 1 -12.51 -13.42 8.71
CA MET A 1 -12.01 -12.04 8.54
C MET A 1 -10.67 -11.85 9.25
N ASP A 2 -10.52 -12.36 10.47
CA ASP A 2 -9.35 -12.16 11.34
C ASP A 2 -8.01 -12.55 10.71
N LYS A 3 -7.96 -13.64 9.94
CA LYS A 3 -6.74 -14.06 9.23
C LYS A 3 -6.27 -13.02 8.20
N LEU A 4 -7.20 -12.40 7.47
CA LEU A 4 -6.87 -11.36 6.49
C LEU A 4 -6.37 -10.11 7.21
N GLN A 5 -7.10 -9.65 8.24
CA GLN A 5 -6.70 -8.52 9.07
C GLN A 5 -5.30 -8.71 9.68
N LYS A 6 -5.01 -9.90 10.23
CA LYS A 6 -3.68 -10.22 10.76
C LYS A 6 -2.58 -10.16 9.70
N THR A 7 -2.88 -10.61 8.48
CA THR A 7 -1.92 -10.62 7.37
C THR A 7 -1.53 -9.21 6.93
N VAL A 8 -2.51 -8.29 6.87
CA VAL A 8 -2.32 -6.90 6.43
C VAL A 8 -2.15 -5.91 7.58
N SER A 9 -2.07 -6.39 8.82
CA SER A 9 -1.91 -5.56 10.01
C SER A 9 -0.69 -4.64 9.87
N THR A 10 -0.83 -3.38 10.27
CA THR A 10 0.24 -2.38 10.25
C THR A 10 1.23 -2.54 11.41
N GLU A 11 0.93 -3.42 12.38
CA GLU A 11 1.79 -3.75 13.51
C GLU A 11 3.20 -4.16 13.07
N GLY A 12 4.21 -3.71 13.82
CA GLY A 12 5.60 -4.01 13.50
C GLY A 12 6.05 -3.47 12.13
N ARG A 13 5.46 -2.36 11.67
CA ARG A 13 5.65 -1.78 10.32
C ARG A 13 5.23 -2.74 9.22
N SER A 14 4.03 -3.32 9.33
CA SER A 14 3.49 -4.28 8.36
C SER A 14 4.33 -5.56 8.23
N LYS A 15 4.84 -6.08 9.35
CA LYS A 15 5.78 -7.23 9.38
C LYS A 15 5.23 -8.45 8.61
N ASN A 16 3.99 -8.85 8.91
CA ASN A 16 3.38 -10.04 8.30
C ASN A 16 3.22 -9.87 6.77
N LEU A 17 2.83 -8.66 6.34
CA LEU A 17 2.71 -8.34 4.92
C LEU A 17 4.07 -8.37 4.22
N ARG A 18 5.13 -7.83 4.84
CA ARG A 18 6.50 -7.89 4.31
C ARG A 18 7.01 -9.31 4.17
N GLU A 19 6.80 -10.14 5.19
CA GLU A 19 7.18 -11.56 5.15
C GLU A 19 6.44 -12.31 4.04
N THR A 20 5.15 -12.00 3.85
CA THR A 20 4.34 -12.58 2.78
C THR A 20 4.85 -12.15 1.39
N LEU A 21 5.13 -10.85 1.21
CA LEU A 21 5.65 -10.32 -0.06
C LEU A 21 7.04 -10.85 -0.40
N LYS A 22 7.91 -11.02 0.59
CA LYS A 22 9.27 -11.59 0.39
C LYS A 22 9.23 -13.00 -0.19
N ASN A 23 8.20 -13.78 0.16
CA ASN A 23 8.01 -15.15 -0.32
C ASN A 23 7.07 -15.21 -1.53
N CYS A 24 6.64 -14.07 -2.08
CA CYS A 24 5.70 -14.00 -3.20
C CYS A 24 6.45 -13.83 -4.53
N ASN A 25 6.14 -14.70 -5.49
CA ASN A 25 6.59 -14.53 -6.87
C ASN A 25 5.55 -13.71 -7.66
N PRO A 26 5.96 -12.76 -8.52
CA PRO A 26 5.02 -12.04 -9.39
C PRO A 26 4.17 -12.98 -10.28
N PRO A 27 2.94 -12.59 -10.68
CA PRO A 27 2.33 -11.27 -10.54
C PRO A 27 1.79 -11.00 -9.13
N CYS A 28 2.08 -9.82 -8.59
CA CYS A 28 1.65 -9.39 -7.25
C CYS A 28 1.46 -7.87 -7.23
N VAL A 29 0.47 -7.36 -6.49
CA VAL A 29 0.30 -5.93 -6.21
C VAL A 29 0.55 -5.69 -4.72
N PRO A 30 1.67 -5.09 -4.32
CA PRO A 30 1.94 -4.79 -2.91
C PRO A 30 1.19 -3.55 -2.43
N TYR A 31 1.06 -3.39 -1.11
CA TYR A 31 0.57 -2.14 -0.51
C TYR A 31 1.64 -1.04 -0.62
N LEU A 32 1.40 -0.06 -1.49
CA LEU A 32 2.38 0.99 -1.79
C LEU A 32 2.72 1.88 -0.58
N GLY A 33 1.75 2.10 0.32
CA GLY A 33 1.97 2.92 1.53
C GLY A 33 3.09 2.40 2.41
N MET A 34 3.32 1.07 2.43
CA MET A 34 4.44 0.46 3.14
C MET A 34 5.81 0.95 2.62
N TYR A 35 5.99 0.96 1.29
CA TYR A 35 7.22 1.44 0.66
C TYR A 35 7.37 2.95 0.75
N GLN A 36 6.27 3.70 0.68
CA GLN A 36 6.28 5.16 0.88
C GLN A 36 6.80 5.53 2.28
N THR A 37 6.34 4.83 3.31
CA THR A 37 6.86 5.02 4.68
C THR A 37 8.35 4.70 4.79
N ASP A 38 8.83 3.64 4.14
CA ASP A 38 10.26 3.31 4.14
C ASP A 38 11.11 4.38 3.43
N LEU A 39 10.63 4.88 2.30
CA LEU A 39 11.29 5.97 1.57
C LEU A 39 11.31 7.25 2.39
N ALA A 40 10.19 7.63 3.00
CA ALA A 40 10.11 8.80 3.89
C ALA A 40 11.12 8.68 5.05
N PHE A 41 11.20 7.51 5.68
CA PHE A 41 12.16 7.27 6.77
C PHE A 41 13.62 7.40 6.31
N ILE A 42 13.96 6.94 5.09
CA ILE A 42 15.30 7.11 4.54
C ILE A 42 15.58 8.58 4.22
N GLU A 43 14.59 9.29 3.68
CA GLU A 43 14.70 10.69 3.33
C GLU A 43 14.95 11.58 4.54
N GLU A 44 14.19 11.38 5.62
CA GLU A 44 14.29 12.14 6.87
C GLU A 44 15.55 11.76 7.67
N GLY A 45 15.93 10.48 7.66
CA GLY A 45 17.03 9.97 8.49
C GLY A 45 18.43 10.19 7.93
N ARG A 46 18.59 10.57 6.65
CA ARG A 46 19.90 10.70 5.98
C ARG A 46 19.96 11.91 5.03
N PRO A 47 21.03 12.72 5.08
CA PRO A 47 21.20 13.82 4.14
C PRO A 47 21.58 13.31 2.74
N ASN A 48 21.23 14.09 1.71
CA ASN A 48 21.57 13.80 0.31
C ASN A 48 23.05 13.96 0.01
N PHE A 49 23.74 14.80 0.78
CA PHE A 49 25.17 15.08 0.65
C PHE A 49 25.87 14.75 1.97
N THR A 50 27.15 14.38 1.89
CA THR A 50 28.02 14.26 3.05
C THR A 50 28.42 15.64 3.56
N GLU A 51 29.09 15.70 4.71
CA GLU A 51 29.56 16.97 5.29
C GLU A 51 30.57 17.68 4.35
N GLU A 52 31.27 16.93 3.52
CA GLU A 52 32.19 17.42 2.49
C GLU A 52 31.49 17.86 1.18
N GLY A 53 30.15 17.81 1.14
CA GLY A 53 29.36 18.22 -0.03
C GLY A 53 29.31 17.17 -1.15
N LEU A 54 29.80 15.95 -0.92
CA LEU A 54 29.72 14.86 -1.91
C LEU A 54 28.37 14.15 -1.85
N VAL A 55 27.92 13.53 -2.94
CA VAL A 55 26.67 12.76 -2.95
C VAL A 55 26.75 11.58 -1.98
N ASN A 56 25.75 11.44 -1.12
CA ASN A 56 25.64 10.32 -0.19
C ASN A 56 25.15 9.05 -0.90
N PHE A 57 26.07 8.32 -1.52
CA PHE A 57 25.75 7.06 -2.20
C PHE A 57 25.17 5.97 -1.29
N SER A 58 25.39 6.05 0.03
CA SER A 58 24.75 5.12 0.96
C SER A 58 23.23 5.30 0.94
N LYS A 59 22.75 6.55 1.07
CA LYS A 59 21.32 6.89 0.94
C LYS A 59 20.76 6.45 -0.43
N MET A 60 21.48 6.77 -1.51
CA MET A 60 21.04 6.44 -2.87
C MET A 60 20.88 4.93 -3.09
N ARG A 61 21.78 4.10 -2.53
CA ARG A 61 21.66 2.63 -2.60
C ARG A 61 20.44 2.12 -1.86
N MET A 62 20.10 2.70 -0.71
CA MET A 62 18.91 2.28 0.06
C MET A 62 17.62 2.60 -0.70
N ILE A 63 17.50 3.81 -1.25
CA ILE A 63 16.36 4.19 -2.08
C ILE A 63 16.26 3.28 -3.31
N SER A 64 17.39 3.06 -3.99
CA SER A 64 17.44 2.19 -5.17
C SER A 64 17.01 0.75 -4.85
N HIS A 65 17.29 0.24 -3.65
CA HIS A 65 16.86 -1.10 -3.25
C HIS A 65 15.34 -1.22 -3.25
N ILE A 66 14.65 -0.28 -2.59
CA ILE A 66 13.18 -0.23 -2.52
C ILE A 66 12.57 -0.08 -3.91
N ILE A 67 13.10 0.84 -4.73
CA ILE A 67 12.59 1.06 -6.10
C ILE A 67 12.72 -0.23 -6.93
N ARG A 68 13.81 -0.99 -6.77
CA ARG A 68 13.99 -2.25 -7.51
C ARG A 68 12.95 -3.30 -7.12
N GLU A 69 12.59 -3.40 -5.84
CA GLU A 69 11.51 -4.30 -5.40
C GLU A 69 10.16 -3.90 -6.02
N ILE A 70 9.81 -2.61 -6.01
CA ILE A 70 8.57 -2.12 -6.64
C ILE A 70 8.57 -2.47 -8.14
N ARG A 71 9.69 -2.26 -8.83
CA ARG A 71 9.82 -2.58 -10.26
C ARG A 71 9.67 -4.07 -10.55
N GLN A 72 10.12 -4.95 -9.66
CA GLN A 72 9.96 -6.40 -9.83
C GLN A 72 8.48 -6.80 -9.92
N PHE A 73 7.61 -6.18 -9.11
CA PHE A 73 6.17 -6.45 -9.13
C PHE A 73 5.46 -5.85 -10.35
N GLN A 74 6.02 -4.81 -10.97
CA GLN A 74 5.47 -4.20 -12.19
C GLN A 74 5.83 -4.95 -13.48
N GLN A 75 6.84 -5.83 -13.46
CA GLN A 75 7.34 -6.49 -14.68
C GLN A 75 6.46 -7.65 -15.17
N THR A 76 5.71 -8.29 -14.28
CA THR A 76 4.91 -9.47 -14.63
C THR A 76 3.42 -9.11 -14.60
N PRO A 77 2.74 -9.10 -15.76
CA PRO A 77 1.31 -8.82 -15.80
C PRO A 77 0.49 -10.00 -15.28
N TYR A 78 -0.70 -9.71 -14.76
CA TYR A 78 -1.70 -10.73 -14.49
C TYR A 78 -2.26 -11.30 -15.80
N ARG A 79 -2.41 -12.62 -15.88
CA ARG A 79 -3.09 -13.31 -16.99
C ARG A 79 -4.59 -13.42 -16.70
N ILE A 80 -5.24 -12.26 -16.55
CA ILE A 80 -6.69 -12.16 -16.32
C ILE A 80 -7.30 -11.44 -17.52
N GLU A 81 -8.34 -12.03 -18.10
CA GLU A 81 -9.03 -11.43 -19.24
C GLU A 81 -9.86 -10.23 -18.82
N HIS A 82 -9.81 -9.18 -19.63
CA HIS A 82 -10.58 -7.97 -19.40
C HIS A 82 -12.07 -8.20 -19.67
N GLN A 83 -12.91 -7.96 -18.66
CA GLN A 83 -14.36 -8.07 -18.75
C GLN A 83 -14.99 -6.68 -18.71
N ALA A 84 -15.38 -6.15 -19.88
CA ALA A 84 -15.81 -4.76 -20.03
C ALA A 84 -16.98 -4.37 -19.10
N LYS A 85 -17.98 -5.24 -18.95
CA LYS A 85 -19.13 -4.99 -18.04
C LYS A 85 -18.70 -4.87 -16.58
N VAL A 86 -17.76 -5.72 -16.15
CA VAL A 86 -17.24 -5.72 -14.78
C VAL A 86 -16.40 -4.47 -14.55
N THR A 87 -15.50 -4.14 -15.49
CA THR A 87 -14.67 -2.93 -15.41
C THR A 87 -15.53 -1.67 -15.36
N GLN A 88 -16.58 -1.58 -16.19
CA GLN A 88 -17.49 -0.42 -16.20
C GLN A 88 -18.20 -0.27 -14.85
N TYR A 89 -18.69 -1.37 -14.27
CA TYR A 89 -19.31 -1.35 -12.95
C TYR A 89 -18.33 -0.91 -11.84
N LEU A 90 -17.12 -1.47 -11.81
CA LEU A 90 -16.12 -1.14 -10.79
C LEU A 90 -15.60 0.30 -10.90
N LEU A 91 -15.66 0.92 -12.08
CA LEU A 91 -15.21 2.29 -12.32
C LEU A 91 -16.33 3.33 -12.21
N ASP A 92 -17.57 2.91 -11.94
CA ASP A 92 -18.70 3.82 -11.75
C ASP A 92 -18.55 4.62 -10.45
N LYS A 93 -18.23 5.90 -10.58
CA LYS A 93 -18.01 6.81 -9.45
C LYS A 93 -19.31 7.27 -8.79
N THR A 94 -20.47 7.02 -9.40
CA THR A 94 -21.77 7.39 -8.79
C THR A 94 -22.08 6.59 -7.53
N LEU A 95 -21.39 5.47 -7.33
CA LEU A 95 -21.50 4.61 -6.15
C LEU A 95 -20.58 5.06 -4.99
N ILE A 96 -19.70 6.05 -5.21
CA ILE A 96 -18.77 6.52 -4.17
C ILE A 96 -19.52 7.49 -3.25
N MET A 97 -19.54 7.15 -1.97
CA MET A 97 -20.03 8.01 -0.90
C MET A 97 -18.86 8.39 0.01
N ASP A 98 -18.91 9.58 0.58
CA ASP A 98 -17.94 10.02 1.58
C ASP A 98 -18.19 9.31 2.93
N GLU A 99 -17.20 9.42 3.81
CA GLU A 99 -17.20 8.74 5.12
C GLU A 99 -18.35 9.22 6.02
N GLU A 100 -18.68 10.52 6.00
CA GLU A 100 -19.75 11.09 6.82
C GLU A 100 -21.12 10.56 6.38
N THR A 101 -21.38 10.59 5.07
CA THR A 101 -22.61 10.01 4.50
C THR A 101 -22.76 8.52 4.81
N LEU A 102 -21.68 7.73 4.66
CA LEU A 102 -21.69 6.29 4.97
C LEU A 102 -21.98 6.04 6.45
N TYR A 103 -21.36 6.81 7.33
CA TYR A 103 -21.56 6.70 8.76
C TYR A 103 -23.00 7.06 9.19
N ASP A 104 -23.56 8.14 8.64
CA ASP A 104 -24.95 8.54 8.89
C ASP A 104 -25.95 7.48 8.39
N LEU A 105 -25.71 6.89 7.22
CA LEU A 105 -26.51 5.79 6.71
C LEU A 105 -26.41 4.55 7.61
N SER A 106 -25.20 4.24 8.10
CA SER A 106 -24.99 3.15 9.06
C SER A 106 -25.84 3.34 10.32
N LEU A 107 -25.91 4.56 10.86
CA LEU A 107 -26.72 4.85 12.06
C LEU A 107 -28.23 4.76 11.82
N LYS A 108 -28.69 5.00 10.58
CA LYS A 108 -30.10 4.80 10.22
C LYS A 108 -30.47 3.32 10.12
N ILE A 109 -29.54 2.48 9.68
CA ILE A 109 -29.72 1.03 9.57
C ILE A 109 -29.63 0.36 10.95
N GLU A 110 -28.62 0.73 11.73
CA GLU A 110 -28.39 0.22 13.09
C GLU A 110 -28.27 1.40 14.07
N PRO A 111 -29.40 1.88 14.62
CA PRO A 111 -29.40 2.97 15.59
C PRO A 111 -28.66 2.58 16.87
N ARG A 112 -27.92 3.54 17.44
CA ARG A 112 -27.28 3.35 18.74
C ARG A 112 -28.34 3.13 19.82
N LEU A 113 -28.10 2.15 20.69
CA LEU A 113 -28.94 1.95 21.86
C LEU A 113 -28.88 3.21 22.75
N PRO A 114 -30.02 3.63 23.34
CA PRO A 114 -30.00 4.65 24.37
C PRO A 114 -29.10 4.19 25.53
N ALA A 115 -28.33 5.13 26.08
CA ALA A 115 -27.49 4.89 27.25
C ALA A 115 -28.32 4.58 28.50
#